data_AF-A0A7L1ZLV5-F1
#
_entry.id   AF-A0A7L1ZLV5-F1
#
_cell.length_a   1.000
_cell.length_b   1.000
_cell.length_c   1.000
_cell.angle_alpha   90.00
_cell.angle_beta   90.00
_cell.angle_gamma   90.00
#
_symmetry.space_group_name_H-M   'P 1'
#
loop_
_entity.id
_entity.type
_entity.pdbx_description
1 polymer ?
#
loop_
_entity_poly.entity_id
_entity_poly.type
_entity_poly.pdbx_seq_one_letter_code
_entity_poly.pdbx_strand_id
1 'polypeptide(L)'
;LLFLWSITVSIFGIGGLLGSSGSRYLTVKFGKKKCLLCNNVLMIVAASIMGCSKISHSFEMILIGRFMCGVSAGLCVPLHHQYVGEISPRKLRGFANSTSSFFWSLGKAVGQISGQRELLGSQSLWPMLMASCGVPALIQLVTLPFFPESPPYLLMHKGDQEGCKKAIRQLWGEGQHQAEIDDIMKEKATMKNTKILSVLELVKEPSFRWQLYMIVILTATIQLCGINAV
;
A
#
# COMPACT_ATOMS: atom_id res chain seq x y z
N LEU A 1 -2.04 9.29 -30.99
CA LEU A 1 -1.22 8.28 -30.26
C LEU A 1 -0.61 8.84 -28.98
N LEU A 2 0.19 9.92 -29.03
CA LEU A 2 0.76 10.56 -27.83
C LEU A 2 -0.29 10.99 -26.79
N PHE A 3 -1.41 11.60 -27.22
CA PHE A 3 -2.48 12.01 -26.31
C PHE A 3 -3.13 10.83 -25.55
N LEU A 4 -3.43 9.73 -26.26
CA LEU A 4 -3.99 8.51 -25.66
C LEU A 4 -2.99 7.85 -24.69
N TRP A 5 -1.70 7.85 -25.06
CA TRP A 5 -0.64 7.37 -24.18
C TRP A 5 -0.54 8.20 -22.90
N SER A 6 -0.53 9.54 -23.01
CA SER A 6 -0.50 10.44 -21.85
C SER A 6 -1.68 10.21 -20.93
N ILE A 7 -2.90 10.08 -21.46
CA ILE A 7 -4.10 9.77 -20.66
C ILE A 7 -3.94 8.45 -19.92
N THR A 8 -3.41 7.41 -20.59
CA THR A 8 -3.19 6.08 -19.98
C THR A 8 -2.20 6.12 -18.83
N VAL A 9 -1.17 6.96 -18.93
CA VAL A 9 -0.19 7.14 -17.85
C VAL A 9 -0.79 7.99 -16.72
N SER A 10 -1.47 9.09 -17.05
CA SER A 10 -2.05 9.99 -16.05
C SER A 10 -3.20 9.38 -15.25
N ILE A 11 -3.99 8.48 -15.83
CA ILE A 11 -5.14 7.87 -15.13
C ILE A 11 -4.71 7.01 -13.93
N PHE A 12 -3.50 6.45 -13.97
CA PHE A 12 -2.92 5.74 -12.83
C PHE A 12 -2.73 6.68 -11.63
N GLY A 13 -2.27 7.90 -11.86
CA GLY A 13 -2.12 8.92 -10.81
C GLY A 13 -3.47 9.34 -10.21
N ILE A 14 -4.50 9.51 -11.05
CA ILE A 14 -5.87 9.80 -10.60
C ILE A 14 -6.41 8.67 -9.73
N GLY A 15 -6.23 7.41 -10.16
CA GLY A 15 -6.56 6.25 -9.35
C GLY A 15 -5.85 6.27 -8.00
N GLY A 16 -4.54 6.55 -7.98
CA GLY A 16 -3.74 6.66 -6.75
C GLY A 16 -4.25 7.72 -5.77
N LEU A 17 -4.69 8.87 -6.27
CA LEU A 17 -5.31 9.92 -5.45
C LEU A 17 -6.60 9.42 -4.78
N LEU A 18 -7.47 8.75 -5.54
CA LEU A 18 -8.73 8.21 -5.02
C LEU A 18 -8.48 7.09 -4.00
N GLY A 19 -7.55 6.17 -4.30
CA GLY A 19 -7.15 5.09 -3.41
C GLY A 19 -6.59 5.62 -2.08
N SER A 20 -5.66 6.57 -2.14
CA SER A 20 -5.04 7.15 -0.94
C SER A 20 -6.04 7.93 -0.07
N SER A 21 -6.96 8.68 -0.68
CA SER A 21 -8.01 9.42 0.03
C SER A 21 -8.94 8.50 0.84
N GLY A 22 -9.29 7.34 0.29
CA GLY A 22 -10.14 6.34 0.96
C GLY A 22 -9.41 5.43 1.95
N SER A 23 -8.07 5.35 1.87
CA SER A 23 -7.25 4.39 2.63
C SER A 23 -7.49 4.48 4.14
N ARG A 24 -7.51 5.69 4.71
CA ARG A 24 -7.70 5.93 6.16
C ARG A 24 -9.04 5.39 6.64
N TYR A 25 -10.13 5.72 5.95
CA TYR A 25 -11.47 5.28 6.32
C TYR A 25 -11.59 3.75 6.27
N LEU A 26 -11.12 3.15 5.18
CA LEU A 26 -11.15 1.69 4.98
C LEU A 26 -10.36 0.96 6.07
N THR A 27 -9.17 1.46 6.40
CA THR A 27 -8.29 0.87 7.41
C THR A 27 -8.91 0.84 8.79
N VAL A 28 -9.53 1.95 9.20
CA VAL A 28 -10.19 2.07 10.51
C VAL A 28 -11.40 1.15 10.59
N LYS A 29 -12.20 1.08 9.51
CA LYS A 29 -13.45 0.30 9.48
C LYS A 29 -13.21 -1.21 9.36
N PHE A 30 -12.33 -1.65 8.47
CA PHE A 30 -12.16 -3.07 8.13
C PHE A 30 -10.89 -3.70 8.68
N GLY A 31 -9.91 -2.90 9.12
CA GLY A 31 -8.59 -3.37 9.53
C GLY A 31 -7.63 -3.51 8.35
N LYS A 32 -6.32 -3.48 8.65
CA LYS A 32 -5.25 -3.40 7.64
C LYS A 32 -5.17 -4.66 6.79
N LYS A 33 -5.21 -5.85 7.41
CA LYS A 33 -5.12 -7.14 6.70
C LYS A 33 -6.27 -7.33 5.73
N LYS A 34 -7.51 -7.04 6.14
CA LYS A 34 -8.68 -7.16 5.26
C LYS A 34 -8.61 -6.19 4.09
N CYS A 35 -8.18 -4.95 4.33
CA CYS A 35 -7.96 -3.99 3.26
C CYS A 35 -6.89 -4.46 2.27
N LEU A 36 -5.77 -5.01 2.74
CA LEU A 36 -4.72 -5.58 1.89
C LEU A 36 -5.21 -6.79 1.08
N LEU A 37 -6.03 -7.68 1.67
CA LEU A 37 -6.64 -8.80 0.93
C LEU A 37 -7.57 -8.31 -0.18
N CYS A 38 -8.48 -7.38 0.13
CA CYS A 38 -9.37 -6.76 -0.87
C CYS A 38 -8.58 -6.06 -1.97
N ASN A 39 -7.48 -5.40 -1.61
CA ASN A 39 -6.59 -4.74 -2.54
C ASN A 39 -5.91 -5.73 -3.51
N ASN A 40 -5.50 -6.90 -3.03
CA ASN A 40 -4.92 -7.93 -3.89
C ASN A 40 -5.94 -8.47 -4.89
N VAL A 41 -7.19 -8.67 -4.48
CA VAL A 41 -8.28 -9.05 -5.40
C VAL A 41 -8.47 -7.97 -6.47
N LEU A 42 -8.50 -6.69 -6.08
CA LEU A 42 -8.60 -5.58 -7.03
C LEU A 42 -7.45 -5.59 -8.05
N MET A 43 -6.22 -5.85 -7.59
CA MET A 43 -5.05 -5.94 -8.46
C MET A 43 -5.11 -7.13 -9.43
N ILE A 44 -5.58 -8.29 -8.99
CA ILE A 44 -5.76 -9.48 -9.85
C ILE A 44 -6.81 -9.20 -10.94
N VAL A 45 -7.92 -8.56 -10.58
CA VAL A 45 -8.95 -8.15 -11.55
C VAL A 45 -8.37 -7.16 -12.56
N ALA A 46 -7.64 -6.15 -12.10
CA ALA A 46 -6.97 -5.17 -12.97
C ALA A 46 -5.98 -5.85 -13.94
N ALA A 47 -5.14 -6.76 -13.43
CA ALA A 47 -4.19 -7.54 -14.22
C ALA A 47 -4.89 -8.40 -15.28
N SER A 48 -6.01 -9.03 -14.91
CA SER A 48 -6.81 -9.87 -15.82
C SER A 48 -7.43 -9.04 -16.95
N ILE A 49 -8.02 -7.88 -16.62
CA ILE A 49 -8.60 -6.95 -17.60
C ILE A 49 -7.52 -6.48 -18.59
N MET A 50 -6.33 -6.11 -18.10
CA MET A 50 -5.22 -5.70 -18.96
C MET A 50 -4.67 -6.86 -19.80
N GLY A 51 -4.60 -8.07 -19.25
CA GLY A 51 -4.15 -9.26 -19.99
C GLY A 51 -5.08 -9.63 -21.14
N CYS A 52 -6.39 -9.50 -20.94
CA CYS A 52 -7.41 -9.81 -21.95
C CYS A 52 -7.64 -8.69 -22.99
N SER A 53 -7.02 -7.52 -22.82
CA SER A 53 -7.28 -6.35 -23.68
C SER A 53 -6.91 -6.59 -25.15
N LYS A 54 -5.88 -7.40 -25.40
CA LYS A 54 -5.43 -7.74 -26.76
C LYS A 54 -6.42 -8.64 -27.50
N ILE A 55 -7.05 -9.57 -26.78
CA ILE A 55 -8.07 -10.47 -27.35
C ILE A 55 -9.32 -9.68 -27.71
N SER A 56 -9.67 -8.68 -26.89
CA SER A 56 -10.88 -7.88 -27.07
C SER A 56 -10.70 -6.66 -27.98
N HIS A 57 -9.49 -6.44 -28.52
CA HIS A 57 -9.12 -5.27 -29.34
C HIS A 57 -9.55 -3.91 -28.74
N SER A 58 -9.67 -3.82 -27.41
CA SER A 58 -10.19 -2.63 -26.72
C SER A 58 -9.11 -1.94 -25.91
N PHE A 59 -8.85 -0.68 -26.25
CA PHE A 59 -7.97 0.21 -25.51
C PHE A 59 -8.58 0.64 -24.16
N GLU A 60 -9.90 0.68 -24.05
CA GLU A 60 -10.63 1.07 -22.84
C GLU A 60 -10.33 0.12 -21.67
N MET A 61 -10.12 -1.17 -21.95
CA MET A 61 -9.72 -2.16 -20.95
C MET A 61 -8.35 -1.82 -20.32
N ILE A 62 -7.41 -1.31 -21.10
CA ILE A 62 -6.11 -0.87 -20.59
C ILE A 62 -6.29 0.35 -19.69
N LEU A 63 -7.15 1.28 -20.10
CA LEU A 63 -7.44 2.50 -19.34
C LEU A 63 -8.07 2.17 -17.98
N ILE A 64 -9.09 1.30 -17.96
CA ILE A 64 -9.76 0.83 -16.75
C ILE A 64 -8.77 0.07 -15.86
N GLY A 65 -7.99 -0.85 -16.44
CA GLY A 65 -6.97 -1.61 -15.70
C GLY A 65 -5.93 -0.71 -15.05
N ARG A 66 -5.43 0.31 -15.75
CA ARG A 66 -4.48 1.29 -15.22
C ARG A 66 -5.08 2.14 -14.10
N PHE A 67 -6.33 2.55 -14.24
CA PHE A 67 -7.05 3.25 -13.18
C PHE A 67 -7.16 2.38 -11.91
N MET A 68 -7.57 1.11 -12.07
CA MET A 68 -7.69 0.16 -10.96
C MET A 68 -6.34 -0.14 -10.29
N CYS A 69 -5.26 -0.31 -11.07
CA CYS A 69 -3.91 -0.42 -10.54
C CYS A 69 -3.50 0.83 -9.76
N GLY A 70 -3.87 2.01 -10.24
CA GLY A 70 -3.67 3.28 -9.54
C GLY A 70 -4.36 3.29 -8.18
N VAL A 71 -5.66 2.99 -8.14
CA VAL A 71 -6.44 2.88 -6.89
C VAL A 71 -5.80 1.88 -5.94
N SER A 72 -5.38 0.72 -6.47
CA SER A 72 -4.74 -0.32 -5.68
C SER A 72 -3.40 0.13 -5.10
N ALA A 73 -2.55 0.80 -5.88
CA ALA A 73 -1.28 1.36 -5.41
C ALA A 73 -1.49 2.43 -4.33
N GLY A 74 -2.47 3.33 -4.54
CA GLY A 74 -2.83 4.38 -3.58
C GLY A 74 -3.34 3.85 -2.23
N LEU A 75 -4.02 2.70 -2.24
CA LEU A 75 -4.43 2.01 -1.02
C LEU A 75 -3.26 1.24 -0.38
N CYS A 76 -2.56 0.43 -1.17
CA CYS A 76 -1.57 -0.54 -0.69
C CYS A 76 -0.35 0.12 -0.07
N VAL A 77 0.21 1.17 -0.69
CA VAL A 77 1.45 1.81 -0.23
C VAL A 77 1.34 2.29 1.23
N PRO A 78 0.39 3.18 1.62
CA PRO A 78 0.30 3.62 3.00
C PRO A 78 -0.07 2.47 3.96
N LEU A 79 -0.96 1.58 3.53
CA LEU A 79 -1.38 0.42 4.32
C LEU A 79 -0.21 -0.50 4.67
N HIS A 80 0.66 -0.79 3.70
CA HIS A 80 1.79 -1.69 3.87
C HIS A 80 2.80 -1.11 4.86
N HIS A 81 3.19 0.16 4.69
CA HIS A 81 4.13 0.83 5.61
C HIS A 81 3.57 0.90 7.04
N GLN A 82 2.28 1.19 7.19
CA GLN A 82 1.64 1.19 8.51
C GLN A 82 1.59 -0.21 9.11
N TYR A 83 1.23 -1.22 8.33
CA TYR A 83 1.15 -2.60 8.78
C TYR A 83 2.52 -3.11 9.22
N VAL A 84 3.56 -2.93 8.39
CA VAL A 84 4.95 -3.31 8.70
C VAL A 84 5.45 -2.60 9.95
N GLY A 85 5.18 -1.30 10.09
CA GLY A 85 5.57 -0.53 11.28
C GLY A 85 4.88 -1.01 12.57
N GLU A 86 3.62 -1.45 12.49
CA GLU A 86 2.86 -1.91 13.65
C GLU A 86 3.20 -3.34 14.08
N ILE A 87 3.53 -4.22 13.14
CA ILE A 87 3.94 -5.61 13.45
C ILE A 87 5.42 -5.71 13.87
N SER A 88 6.22 -4.67 13.60
CA SER A 88 7.66 -4.68 13.88
C SER A 88 7.98 -4.26 15.32
N PRO A 89 8.96 -4.91 15.97
CA PRO A 89 9.48 -4.47 17.27
C PRO A 89 10.01 -3.04 17.19
N ARG A 90 9.80 -2.22 18.23
CA ARG A 90 10.18 -0.79 18.25
C ARG A 90 11.61 -0.52 17.75
N LYS A 91 12.57 -1.37 18.16
CA LYS A 91 13.99 -1.28 17.78
C LYS A 91 14.25 -1.52 16.29
N LEU A 92 13.39 -2.29 15.61
CA LEU A 92 13.57 -2.74 14.23
C LEU A 92 12.57 -2.11 13.24
N ARG A 93 11.64 -1.28 13.71
CA ARG A 93 10.63 -0.61 12.85
C ARG A 93 11.25 0.13 11.66
N GLY A 94 12.35 0.85 11.90
CA GLY A 94 13.07 1.57 10.85
C GLY A 94 13.62 0.62 9.78
N PHE A 95 14.27 -0.46 10.22
CA PHE A 95 14.81 -1.47 9.32
C PHE A 95 13.71 -2.16 8.49
N ALA A 96 12.62 -2.57 9.13
CA ALA A 96 11.50 -3.24 8.45
C ALA A 96 10.84 -2.33 7.38
N ASN A 97 10.68 -1.04 7.68
CA ASN A 97 10.18 -0.08 6.70
C ASN A 97 11.17 0.13 5.54
N SER A 98 12.48 0.16 5.81
CA SER A 98 13.50 0.24 4.75
C SER A 98 13.48 -0.98 3.82
N THR A 99 13.21 -2.18 4.35
CA THR A 99 13.04 -3.39 3.53
C THR A 99 11.88 -3.24 2.54
N SER A 100 10.78 -2.57 2.93
CA SER A 100 9.65 -2.30 2.03
C SER A 100 10.07 -1.42 0.85
N SER A 101 10.84 -0.36 1.10
CA SER A 101 11.40 0.51 0.06
C SER A 101 12.39 -0.22 -0.86
N PHE A 102 13.18 -1.14 -0.31
CA PHE A 102 14.06 -2.00 -1.11
C PHE A 102 13.26 -2.87 -2.09
N PHE A 103 12.22 -3.56 -1.62
CA PHE A 103 11.37 -4.37 -2.48
C PHE A 103 10.60 -3.55 -3.51
N TRP A 104 10.19 -2.32 -3.17
CA TRP A 104 9.60 -1.40 -4.14
C TRP A 104 10.56 -1.09 -5.29
N SER A 105 11.81 -0.75 -4.97
CA SER A 105 12.85 -0.50 -5.97
C SER A 105 13.20 -1.75 -6.78
N LEU A 106 13.28 -2.91 -6.13
CA LEU A 106 13.51 -4.19 -6.80
C LEU A 106 12.36 -4.53 -7.78
N GLY A 107 11.11 -4.30 -7.37
CA GLY A 107 9.95 -4.48 -8.24
C GLY A 107 9.99 -3.59 -9.48
N LYS A 108 10.41 -2.32 -9.32
CA LYS A 108 10.64 -1.42 -10.47
C LYS A 108 11.72 -1.96 -11.40
N ALA A 109 12.86 -2.40 -10.87
CA ALA A 109 13.94 -2.97 -11.66
C ALA A 109 13.51 -4.23 -12.43
N VAL A 110 12.82 -5.17 -11.76
CA VAL A 110 12.28 -6.38 -12.40
C VAL A 110 11.26 -6.02 -13.48
N GLY A 111 10.41 -5.03 -13.24
CA GLY A 111 9.45 -4.53 -14.24
C GLY A 111 10.14 -3.95 -15.48
N GLN A 112 11.19 -3.15 -15.29
CA GLN A 112 11.98 -2.57 -16.40
C GLN A 112 12.73 -3.65 -17.19
N ILE A 113 13.34 -4.63 -16.51
CA ILE A 113 14.01 -5.77 -17.15
C ILE A 113 13.00 -6.58 -17.96
N SER A 114 11.88 -6.95 -17.35
CA SER A 114 10.81 -7.72 -18.01
C SER A 114 10.20 -6.99 -19.21
N GLY A 115 10.20 -5.65 -19.17
CA GLY A 115 9.73 -4.78 -20.25
C GLY A 115 10.67 -4.66 -21.45
N GLN A 116 11.87 -5.24 -21.41
CA GLN A 116 12.77 -5.29 -22.57
C GLN A 116 12.13 -6.06 -23.73
N ARG A 117 12.42 -5.63 -24.97
CA ARG A 117 11.86 -6.23 -26.18
C ARG A 117 12.17 -7.72 -26.32
N GLU A 118 13.34 -8.14 -25.85
CA GLU A 118 13.81 -9.53 -25.85
C GLU A 118 13.03 -10.44 -24.88
N LEU A 119 12.31 -9.86 -23.91
CA LEU A 119 11.52 -10.59 -22.93
C LEU A 119 10.03 -10.42 -23.23
N LEU A 120 9.30 -9.65 -22.41
CA LEU A 120 7.86 -9.49 -22.53
C LEU A 120 7.46 -8.16 -23.18
N GLY A 121 8.44 -7.32 -23.56
CA GLY A 121 8.22 -6.04 -24.24
C GLY A 121 7.93 -6.14 -25.74
N SER A 122 7.86 -7.35 -26.30
CA SER A 122 7.51 -7.56 -27.71
C SER A 122 6.04 -7.27 -28.00
N GLN A 123 5.70 -6.92 -29.26
CA GLN A 123 4.31 -6.65 -29.67
C GLN A 123 3.36 -7.85 -29.44
N SER A 124 3.90 -9.07 -29.41
CA SER A 124 3.13 -10.26 -29.11
C SER A 124 2.80 -10.39 -27.62
N LEU A 125 3.74 -10.04 -26.74
CA LEU A 125 3.79 -10.43 -25.32
C LEU A 125 3.48 -9.31 -24.32
N TRP A 126 3.36 -8.05 -24.75
CA TRP A 126 3.08 -6.92 -23.86
C TRP A 126 1.83 -7.08 -22.95
N PRO A 127 0.73 -7.79 -23.32
CA PRO A 127 -0.38 -8.00 -22.40
C PRO A 127 0.00 -8.96 -21.27
N MET A 128 0.90 -9.92 -21.52
CA MET A 128 1.42 -10.81 -20.49
C MET A 128 2.30 -10.05 -19.50
N LEU A 129 3.07 -9.05 -19.97
CA LEU A 129 3.80 -8.13 -19.09
C LEU A 129 2.86 -7.33 -18.18
N MET A 130 1.72 -6.90 -18.70
CA MET A 130 0.72 -6.21 -17.87
C MET A 130 0.01 -7.18 -16.91
N ALA A 131 -0.26 -8.42 -17.34
CA ALA A 131 -0.91 -9.43 -16.50
C ALA A 131 0.03 -10.00 -15.42
N SER A 132 1.35 -9.96 -15.62
CA SER A 132 2.32 -10.53 -14.68
C SER A 132 2.31 -9.81 -13.33
N CYS A 133 1.79 -8.58 -13.24
CA CYS A 133 1.58 -7.90 -11.95
C CYS A 133 0.54 -8.59 -11.05
N GLY A 134 -0.33 -9.43 -11.63
CA GLY A 134 -1.26 -10.28 -10.89
C GLY A 134 -0.57 -11.41 -10.11
N VAL A 135 0.60 -11.87 -10.55
CA VAL A 135 1.36 -12.95 -9.89
C VAL A 135 1.78 -12.58 -8.46
N PRO A 136 2.49 -11.46 -8.22
CA PRO A 136 2.82 -11.06 -6.85
C PRO A 136 1.57 -10.77 -6.00
N ALA A 137 0.50 -10.24 -6.60
CA ALA A 137 -0.76 -10.03 -5.90
C ALA A 137 -1.41 -11.35 -5.45
N LEU A 138 -1.34 -12.39 -6.28
CA LEU A 138 -1.83 -13.73 -5.94
C LEU A 138 -0.97 -14.36 -4.83
N ILE A 139 0.35 -14.26 -4.92
CA ILE A 139 1.27 -14.74 -3.87
C ILE A 139 0.94 -14.04 -2.55
N GLN A 140 0.75 -12.72 -2.58
CA GLN A 140 0.36 -11.96 -1.39
C GLN A 140 -1.04 -12.35 -0.88
N LEU A 141 -2.00 -12.63 -1.77
CA LEU A 141 -3.35 -13.07 -1.40
C LEU A 141 -3.34 -14.41 -0.66
N VAL A 142 -2.47 -15.34 -1.08
CA VAL A 142 -2.34 -16.67 -0.46
C VAL A 142 -1.53 -16.62 0.83
N THR A 143 -0.48 -15.79 0.90
CA THR A 143 0.42 -15.72 2.05
C THR A 143 -0.14 -14.87 3.19
N LEU A 144 -0.81 -13.75 2.89
CA LEU A 144 -1.30 -12.80 3.89
C LEU A 144 -2.28 -13.39 4.93
N PRO A 145 -3.18 -14.34 4.60
CA PRO A 145 -4.03 -15.01 5.58
C PRO A 145 -3.27 -15.69 6.74
N PHE A 146 -2.04 -16.15 6.50
CA PHE A 146 -1.21 -16.79 7.52
C PHE A 146 -0.59 -15.80 8.51
N PHE A 147 -0.52 -14.51 8.15
CA PHE A 147 -0.04 -13.46 9.04
C PHE A 147 -1.16 -12.99 9.99
N PRO A 148 -0.84 -12.67 11.26
CA PRO A 148 -1.84 -12.14 12.18
C PRO A 148 -2.29 -10.73 11.76
N GLU A 149 -3.44 -10.28 12.25
CA GLU A 149 -3.83 -8.88 12.11
C GLU A 149 -2.91 -8.00 12.97
N SER A 150 -2.81 -6.70 12.65
CA SER A 150 -2.00 -5.75 13.42
C SER A 150 -2.33 -5.82 14.94
N PRO A 151 -1.34 -6.05 15.83
CA PRO A 151 -1.58 -6.13 17.27
C PRO A 151 -2.20 -4.86 17.87
N PRO A 152 -1.75 -3.64 17.50
CA PRO A 152 -2.45 -2.40 17.87
C PRO A 152 -3.91 -2.38 17.42
N TYR A 153 -4.22 -2.84 16.20
CA TYR A 153 -5.61 -2.89 15.72
C TYR A 153 -6.48 -3.85 16.54
N LEU A 154 -5.98 -5.06 16.84
CA LEU A 154 -6.70 -6.04 17.68
C LEU A 154 -7.01 -5.47 19.08
N LEU A 155 -6.05 -4.78 19.68
CA LEU A 155 -6.17 -4.22 21.03
C LEU A 155 -7.03 -2.94 21.07
N MET A 156 -6.89 -2.06 20.08
CA MET A 156 -7.56 -0.76 20.03
C MET A 156 -8.99 -0.86 19.52
N HIS A 157 -9.22 -1.61 18.42
CA HIS A 157 -10.52 -1.69 17.77
C HIS A 157 -11.37 -2.87 18.20
N LYS A 158 -10.77 -4.04 18.46
CA LYS A 158 -11.53 -5.23 18.89
C LYS A 158 -11.54 -5.46 20.40
N GLY A 159 -10.65 -4.81 21.14
CA GLY A 159 -10.49 -5.06 22.58
C GLY A 159 -9.95 -6.47 22.90
N ASP A 160 -9.42 -7.16 21.90
CA ASP A 160 -9.01 -8.56 22.00
C ASP A 160 -7.56 -8.66 22.49
N GLN A 161 -7.38 -8.70 23.81
CA GLN A 161 -6.05 -8.81 24.43
C GLN A 161 -5.38 -10.16 24.14
N GLU A 162 -6.15 -11.24 24.10
CA GLU A 162 -5.61 -12.58 23.86
C GLU A 162 -5.19 -12.75 22.39
N GLY A 163 -5.97 -12.21 21.44
CA GLY A 163 -5.58 -12.13 20.03
C GLY A 163 -4.33 -11.28 19.82
N CYS A 164 -4.18 -10.17 20.55
CA CYS A 164 -2.97 -9.34 20.52
C CYS A 164 -1.73 -10.11 21.02
N LYS A 165 -1.82 -10.79 22.17
CA LYS A 165 -0.75 -11.63 22.70
C LYS A 165 -0.35 -12.74 21.73
N LYS A 166 -1.34 -13.42 21.12
CA LYS A 166 -1.11 -14.47 20.13
C LYS A 166 -0.41 -13.92 18.88
N ALA A 167 -0.83 -12.77 18.37
CA ALA A 167 -0.20 -12.11 17.23
C ALA A 167 1.26 -11.74 17.53
N ILE A 168 1.54 -11.18 18.71
CA ILE A 168 2.90 -10.83 19.14
C ILE A 168 3.78 -12.07 19.26
N ARG A 169 3.29 -13.16 19.89
CA ARG A 169 4.04 -14.42 19.99
C ARG A 169 4.34 -15.01 18.61
N GLN A 170 3.40 -14.93 17.68
CA GLN A 170 3.60 -15.42 16.31
C GLN A 170 4.63 -14.58 15.54
N LEU A 171 4.69 -13.26 15.78
CA LEU A 171 5.58 -12.34 15.06
C LEU A 171 6.99 -12.28 15.67
N TRP A 172 7.10 -12.29 17.00
CA TRP A 172 8.36 -12.02 17.73
C TRP A 172 8.90 -13.26 18.47
N GLY A 173 8.19 -14.38 18.43
CA GLY A 173 8.55 -15.63 19.11
C GLY A 173 8.07 -15.71 20.56
N GLU A 174 8.35 -16.84 21.20
CA GLU A 174 8.03 -17.06 22.61
C GLU A 174 8.91 -16.21 23.53
N GLY A 175 8.29 -15.36 24.34
CA GLY A 175 8.97 -14.45 25.25
C GLY A 175 7.99 -13.62 26.09
N GLN A 176 8.49 -13.00 27.15
CA GLN A 176 7.71 -12.06 27.97
C GLN A 176 7.65 -10.69 27.30
N HIS A 177 6.74 -10.55 26.32
CA HIS A 177 6.48 -9.28 25.61
C HIS A 177 5.50 -8.35 26.36
N GLN A 178 5.43 -8.47 27.69
CA GLN A 178 4.43 -7.77 28.51
C GLN A 178 4.68 -6.25 28.50
N ALA A 179 5.95 -5.84 28.51
CA ALA A 179 6.33 -4.43 28.45
C ALA A 179 5.87 -3.77 27.15
N GLU A 180 5.99 -4.44 26.00
CA GLU A 180 5.51 -3.90 24.72
C GLU A 180 3.98 -3.84 24.66
N ILE A 181 3.28 -4.82 25.24
CA ILE A 181 1.82 -4.81 25.32
C ILE A 181 1.34 -3.65 26.19
N ASP A 182 1.99 -3.42 27.33
CA ASP A 182 1.68 -2.30 28.23
C ASP A 182 1.96 -0.95 27.56
N ASP A 183 3.03 -0.87 26.76
CA ASP A 183 3.33 0.31 25.96
C ASP A 183 2.26 0.60 24.88
N ILE A 184 1.76 -0.43 24.19
CA ILE A 184 0.63 -0.28 23.24
C ILE A 184 -0.64 0.14 23.99
N MET A 185 -0.87 -0.35 25.22
CA MET A 185 -1.99 0.08 26.08
C MET A 185 -1.86 1.54 26.51
N LYS A 186 -0.66 2.01 26.83
CA LYS A 186 -0.40 3.43 27.12
C LYS A 186 -0.67 4.30 25.90
N GLU A 187 -0.19 3.90 24.72
CA GLU A 187 -0.49 4.57 23.44
C GLU A 187 -2.00 4.69 23.21
N LYS A 188 -2.77 3.62 23.50
CA LYS A 188 -4.24 3.65 23.42
C LYS A 188 -4.86 4.67 24.37
N ALA A 189 -4.37 4.78 25.61
CA ALA A 189 -4.88 5.75 26.58
C ALA A 189 -4.61 7.20 26.13
N THR A 190 -3.44 7.46 25.56
CA THR A 190 -3.10 8.78 25.00
C THR A 190 -3.90 9.10 23.73
N MET A 191 -4.12 8.11 22.86
CA MET A 191 -4.91 8.30 21.63
C MET A 191 -6.39 8.54 21.91
N LYS A 192 -6.97 7.95 22.97
CA LYS A 192 -8.37 8.24 23.39
C LYS A 192 -8.60 9.72 23.72
N ASN A 193 -7.60 10.40 24.26
CA ASN A 193 -7.66 11.82 24.60
C ASN A 193 -7.28 12.74 23.43
N THR A 194 -6.78 12.17 22.32
CA THR A 194 -6.35 12.94 21.15
C THR A 194 -7.50 12.97 20.14
N LYS A 195 -8.02 14.16 19.84
CA LYS A 195 -9.05 14.30 18.79
C LYS A 195 -8.47 13.86 17.45
N ILE A 196 -9.18 12.98 16.75
CA ILE A 196 -8.85 12.57 15.38
C ILE A 196 -9.20 13.75 14.46
N LEU A 197 -8.19 14.58 14.16
CA LEU A 197 -8.37 15.72 13.26
C LEU A 197 -8.62 15.27 11.82
N SER A 198 -9.61 15.90 11.19
CA SER A 198 -9.84 15.85 9.75
C SER A 198 -8.69 16.55 9.00
N VAL A 199 -8.48 16.20 7.72
CA VAL A 199 -7.46 16.84 6.87
C VAL A 199 -7.66 18.37 6.82
N LEU A 200 -8.91 18.82 6.72
CA LEU A 200 -9.25 20.25 6.71
C LEU A 200 -9.00 20.94 8.05
N GLU A 201 -9.18 20.22 9.15
CA GLU A 201 -8.90 20.74 10.49
C GLU A 201 -7.40 20.82 10.75
N LEU A 202 -6.65 19.83 10.29
CA LEU A 202 -5.18 19.78 10.40
C LEU A 202 -4.51 20.95 9.65
N VAL A 203 -5.04 21.34 8.49
CA VAL A 203 -4.55 22.50 7.73
C VAL A 203 -4.86 23.82 8.45
N LYS A 204 -6.02 23.90 9.11
CA LYS A 204 -6.41 25.10 9.85
C LYS A 204 -5.60 25.28 11.14
N GLU A 205 -5.21 24.18 11.77
CA GLU A 205 -4.48 24.16 13.04
C GLU A 205 -3.05 24.77 12.92
N PRO A 206 -2.75 25.90 13.57
CA PRO A 206 -1.47 26.60 13.42
C PRO A 206 -0.26 25.75 13.78
N SER A 207 -0.38 24.90 14.81
CA SER A 207 0.70 24.07 15.34
C SER A 207 1.23 23.02 14.35
N PHE A 208 0.40 22.61 13.38
CA PHE A 208 0.76 21.58 12.40
C PHE A 208 1.16 22.13 11.03
N ARG A 209 0.99 23.44 10.76
CA ARG A 209 1.26 24.03 9.44
C ARG A 209 2.69 23.84 8.97
N TRP A 210 3.67 24.02 9.86
CA TRP A 210 5.07 23.82 9.51
C TRP A 210 5.38 22.37 9.14
N GLN A 211 4.79 21.41 9.88
CA GLN A 211 4.92 19.99 9.57
C GLN A 211 4.26 19.66 8.22
N LEU A 212 3.09 20.24 7.93
CA LEU A 212 2.42 20.09 6.64
C LEU A 212 3.25 20.68 5.49
N TYR A 213 3.82 21.87 5.65
CA TYR A 213 4.70 22.46 4.64
C TYR A 213 5.91 21.59 4.37
N MET A 214 6.56 21.08 5.42
CA MET A 214 7.70 20.17 5.27
C MET A 214 7.31 18.89 4.52
N ILE A 215 6.15 18.28 4.83
CA ILE A 215 5.67 17.08 4.13
C ILE A 215 5.36 17.39 2.66
N VAL A 216 4.69 18.50 2.38
CA VAL A 216 4.34 18.90 1.00
C VAL A 216 5.60 19.19 0.18
N ILE A 217 6.54 19.95 0.72
CA ILE A 217 7.80 20.27 0.04
C ILE A 217 8.60 18.98 -0.20
N LEU A 218 8.78 18.15 0.82
CA LEU A 218 9.54 16.90 0.70
C LEU A 218 8.93 15.97 -0.35
N THR A 219 7.61 15.76 -0.31
CA THR A 219 6.93 14.90 -1.29
C THR A 219 6.96 15.49 -2.69
N ALA A 220 6.79 16.81 -2.85
CA ALA A 220 6.93 17.48 -4.14
C ALA A 220 8.34 17.33 -4.70
N THR A 221 9.38 17.56 -3.89
CA THR A 221 10.78 17.39 -4.31
C THR A 221 11.07 15.95 -4.74
N ILE A 222 10.56 14.94 -4.01
CA ILE A 222 10.74 13.53 -4.37
C ILE A 222 10.10 13.23 -5.75
N GLN A 223 8.90 13.75 -6.03
CA GLN A 223 8.26 13.53 -7.32
C GLN A 223 8.91 14.31 -8.47
N LEU A 224 9.39 15.53 -8.20
CA LEU A 224 10.06 16.39 -9.18
C LEU A 224 11.50 15.96 -9.48
N CYS A 225 12.15 15.22 -8.58
CA CYS A 225 13.50 14.69 -8.80
C CYS A 225 13.54 13.58 -9.87
N GLY A 226 12.40 13.16 -10.40
CA GLY A 226 12.34 12.18 -11.48
C GLY A 226 12.52 10.73 -11.02
N ILE A 227 12.41 10.43 -9.72
CA ILE A 227 12.48 9.04 -9.21
C ILE A 227 11.33 8.15 -9.74
N ASN A 228 10.27 8.80 -10.24
CA ASN A 228 9.13 8.20 -10.92
C ASN A 228 9.03 8.66 -12.39
N ALA A 229 10.06 9.34 -12.93
CA ALA A 229 10.16 9.56 -14.36
C ALA A 229 10.38 8.19 -15.01
N VAL A 230 9.47 7.86 -15.93
CA VAL A 230 9.33 6.58 -16.64
C VAL A 230 10.66 6.07 -17.19
#